data_AF-A0A4Y2Q6P8-F1
#
_entry.id   AF-A0A4Y2Q6P8-F1
#
_cell.length_a   1.000
_cell.length_b   1.000
_cell.length_c   1.000
_cell.angle_alpha   90.00
_cell.angle_beta   90.00
_cell.angle_gamma   90.00
#
_symmetry.space_group_name_H-M   'P 1'
#
loop_
_entity.id
_entity.type
_entity.pdbx_description
1 polymer ?
#
loop_
_entity_poly.entity_id
_entity_poly.type
_entity_poly.pdbx_seq_one_letter_code
_entity_poly.pdbx_strand_id
1 'polypeptide(L)' 'MAWPARSPDLNPIEQVWVMLGRRIAGRSVPLGTLHELQQALLQEWALLPQQVINDTIASMTRRCQACISAREYHTRY' A
#
# COMPACT_ATOMS: atom_id res chain seq x y z
N MET A 1 12.85 -18.60 1.47
CA MET A 1 11.60 -18.43 2.25
C MET A 1 10.46 -18.35 1.24
N ALA A 2 9.44 -19.20 1.35
CA ALA A 2 8.32 -19.20 0.39
C ALA A 2 7.28 -18.15 0.81
N TRP A 3 6.70 -17.43 -0.16
CA TRP A 3 5.61 -16.51 0.12
C TRP A 3 4.33 -17.29 0.46
N PRO A 4 3.70 -17.06 1.63
CA PRO A 4 2.48 -17.77 1.97
C PRO A 4 1.31 -17.33 1.08
N ALA A 5 0.49 -18.29 0.66
CA ALA A 5 -0.69 -17.99 -0.16
C ALA A 5 -1.67 -17.08 0.60
N ARG A 6 -2.40 -16.22 -0.11
CA ARG A 6 -3.44 -15.32 0.44
C ARG A 6 -2.96 -14.40 1.57
N SER A 7 -1.71 -13.96 1.55
CA SER A 7 -1.13 -13.06 2.56
C SER A 7 -0.84 -11.66 1.97
N PRO A 8 -1.87 -10.87 1.61
CA PRO A 8 -1.67 -9.48 1.17
C PRO A 8 -1.08 -8.61 2.29
N ASP A 9 -1.36 -8.92 3.56
CA ASP A 9 -0.82 -8.26 4.76
C ASP A 9 0.72 -8.24 4.78
N LEU A 10 1.33 -9.24 4.13
CA LEU A 10 2.78 -9.38 4.01
C LEU A 10 3.34 -8.66 2.79
N ASN A 11 2.51 -8.16 1.88
CA ASN A 11 2.95 -7.45 0.69
C ASN A 11 3.06 -5.94 0.99
N PRO A 12 4.27 -5.38 1.13
CA PRO A 12 4.45 -3.97 1.49
C PRO A 12 3.82 -3.01 0.47
N ILE A 13 3.69 -3.42 -0.79
CA ILE A 13 3.14 -2.56 -1.85
C ILE A 13 1.64 -2.29 -1.67
N GLU A 14 0.90 -3.17 -0.97
CA GLU A 14 -0.54 -2.99 -0.72
C GLU A 14 -0.78 -1.70 0.07
N GLN A 15 0.08 -1.41 1.04
CA GLN A 15 0.00 -0.17 1.80
C GLN A 15 0.22 1.06 0.92
N VAL A 16 1.13 0.97 -0.06
CA VAL A 16 1.40 2.05 -1.02
C VAL A 16 0.18 2.25 -1.93
N TRP A 17 -0.46 1.18 -2.39
CA TRP A 17 -1.69 1.25 -3.16
C TRP A 17 -2.84 1.88 -2.38
N VAL A 18 -3.03 1.51 -1.11
CA VAL A 18 -4.03 2.13 -0.22
C VAL A 18 -3.79 3.64 -0.09
N MET A 19 -2.54 4.06 0.09
CA MET A 19 -2.20 5.49 0.17
C MET A 19 -2.49 6.23 -1.12
N LEU A 20 -2.11 5.65 -2.26
CA LEU A 20 -2.35 6.24 -3.57
C LEU A 20 -3.85 6.40 -3.83
N GLY A 21 -4.64 5.35 -3.55
CA GLY A 21 -6.10 5.39 -3.65
C GLY A 21 -6.74 6.47 -2.78
N ARG A 22 -6.27 6.63 -1.54
CA ARG A 22 -6.75 7.70 -0.64
C ARG A 22 -6.42 9.09 -1.17
N ARG A 23 -5.23 9.30 -1.71
CA ARG A 23 -4.83 10.58 -2.30
C ARG A 23 -5.68 10.93 -3.51
N ILE A 24 -5.91 9.97 -4.40
CA ILE A 24 -6.79 10.14 -5.57
C ILE A 24 -8.23 10.43 -5.15
N ALA A 25 -8.78 9.69 -4.19
CA ALA A 25 -10.13 9.89 -3.68
C ALA A 25 -10.31 11.24 -2.94
N GLY A 26 -9.23 11.78 -2.37
CA GLY A 26 -9.22 13.07 -1.68
C GLY A 26 -9.02 14.29 -2.59
N ARG A 27 -8.87 14.12 -3.90
CA ARG A 27 -8.70 15.25 -4.83
C ARG A 27 -9.99 16.07 -4.90
N SER A 28 -9.83 17.38 -4.91
CA SER A 28 -10.96 18.32 -5.03
C SER A 28 -11.58 18.34 -6.42
N VAL A 29 -10.78 18.07 -7.45
CA VAL A 29 -11.23 18.01 -8.84
C VAL A 29 -11.53 16.54 -9.19
N PRO A 30 -12.77 16.22 -9.59
CA PRO A 30 -13.13 14.88 -10.02
C PRO A 30 -12.40 14.53 -11.32
N LEU A 31 -11.94 13.28 -11.41
CA LEU A 31 -11.28 12.73 -12.60
C LEU A 31 -12.36 12.10 -13.47
N GLY A 32 -12.62 12.69 -14.64
CA GLY A 32 -13.71 12.31 -15.54
C GLY A 32 -13.29 11.34 -16.64
N THR A 33 -11.99 11.23 -16.92
CA THR A 33 -11.47 10.35 -17.97
C THR A 33 -10.39 9.39 -17.47
N LEU A 34 -10.19 8.27 -18.18
CA LEU A 34 -9.09 7.35 -17.89
C LEU A 34 -7.71 8.02 -18.01
N HIS A 35 -7.58 8.97 -18.94
CA HIS A 35 -6.33 9.70 -19.13
C HIS A 35 -6.03 10.60 -17.92
N GLU A 36 -7.04 11.32 -17.42
CA GLU A 36 -6.89 12.13 -16.21
C GLU A 36 -6.54 11.27 -14.98
N LEU A 37 -7.18 10.10 -14.85
CA LEU A 37 -6.84 9.16 -13.78
C LEU A 37 -5.39 8.70 -13.86
N GLN A 38 -4.92 8.33 -15.05
CA GLN A 38 -3.53 7.91 -15.26
C GLN A 38 -2.55 9.03 -14.89
N GLN A 39 -2.81 10.27 -15.33
CA GLN A 39 -1.94 11.40 -15.00
C GLN A 39 -1.94 11.71 -13.50
N ALA A 40 -3.11 11.69 -12.86
CA ALA A 40 -3.21 11.89 -11.42
C ALA A 40 -2.45 10.81 -10.64
N LEU A 41 -2.55 9.54 -11.04
CA LEU A 41 -1.81 8.45 -10.40
C LEU A 41 -0.29 8.65 -10.53
N LEU A 42 0.21 9.02 -11.71
CA LEU A 42 1.65 9.27 -11.91
C LEU A 42 2.14 10.46 -11.09
N GLN A 43 1.36 11.53 -11.00
CA GLN A 43 1.68 12.70 -10.19
C GLN A 43 1.72 12.35 -8.70
N GLU A 44 0.67 11.71 -8.18
CA GLU A 44 0.63 11.32 -6.77
C GLU A 44 1.73 10.33 -6.43
N TRP A 45 2.05 9.40 -7.34
CA TRP A 45 3.17 8.47 -7.19
C TRP A 45 4.51 9.20 -7.06
N ALA A 46 4.78 10.18 -7.93
CA ALA A 46 6.00 10.99 -7.87
C ALA A 46 6.09 11.84 -6.59
N LEU A 47 4.94 12.20 -6.00
CA LEU A 47 4.83 12.97 -4.76
C LEU A 47 4.79 12.11 -3.49
N LEU A 48 4.85 10.78 -3.60
CA LEU A 48 4.93 9.93 -2.43
C LEU A 48 6.29 10.11 -1.75
N PRO A 49 6.33 10.46 -0.45
CA PRO A 49 7.60 10.61 0.23
C PRO A 49 8.31 9.25 0.32
N GLN A 50 9.58 9.22 -0.08
CA GLN A 50 10.42 8.02 0.01
C GLN A 50 10.44 7.44 1.44
N GLN A 51 10.36 8.31 2.45
CA GLN A 51 10.27 7.90 3.85
C GLN A 51 9.09 6.95 4.10
N VAL A 52 7.92 7.18 3.49
CA VAL A 52 6.77 6.29 3.72
C VAL A 52 6.98 4.92 3.09
N ILE A 53 7.67 4.84 1.94
CA ILE A 53 8.07 3.58 1.33
C ILE A 53 9.04 2.84 2.27
N ASN A 54 10.04 3.55 2.79
CA ASN A 54 11.03 2.99 3.71
C ASN A 54 10.40 2.49 5.02
N ASP A 55 9.47 3.26 5.59
CA ASP A 55 8.73 2.88 6.81
C ASP A 55 7.87 1.64 6.57
N THR A 56 7.27 1.54 5.39
CA THR A 56 6.47 0.37 4.99
C THR A 56 7.34 -0.88 4.89
N ILE A 57 8.51 -0.77 4.28
CA ILE A 57 9.51 -1.87 4.21
C ILE A 57 10.00 -2.23 5.61
N ALA A 58 10.35 -1.24 6.44
CA ALA A 58 10.83 -1.46 7.81
C ALA A 58 9.76 -2.14 8.69
N SER A 59 8.47 -1.95 8.39
CA SER A 59 7.37 -2.59 9.11
C SER A 59 7.25 -4.10 8.83
N MET A 60 7.94 -4.65 7.82
CA MET A 60 7.81 -6.04 7.40
C MET A 60 8.12 -7.05 8.51
N THR A 61 9.17 -6.81 9.29
CA THR A 61 9.49 -7.70 10.42
C THR A 61 8.33 -7.79 11.41
N ARG A 62 7.66 -6.66 11.68
CA ARG A 62 6.49 -6.61 12.58
C ARG A 62 5.27 -7.29 11.96
N ARG A 63 5.03 -7.12 10.65
CA ARG A 63 3.94 -7.79 9.91
C ARG A 63 4.10 -9.31 9.94
N CYS A 64 5.32 -9.80 9.67
CA CYS A 64 5.64 -11.23 9.77
C CYS A 64 5.40 -11.77 11.18
N GLN A 65 5.85 -11.06 12.22
CA GLN A 65 5.60 -11.45 13.62
C GLN A 65 4.11 -11.47 13.97
N ALA A 66 3.34 -10.49 13.49
CA ALA A 66 1.89 -10.45 13.68
C ALA A 66 1.21 -11.65 13.01
N CYS A 67 1.61 -12.01 11.79
CA CYS A 67 1.07 -13.17 11.06
C CYS A 67 1.38 -14.50 11.79
N ILE A 68 2.62 -14.65 12.28
CA ILE A 68 3.02 -15.81 13.09
C ILE A 68 2.19 -15.88 14.38
N SER A 69 2.03 -14.75 15.08
CA SER A 69 1.27 -14.68 16.33
C SER A 69 -0.22 -14.95 16.12
N ALA A 70 -0.76 -14.55 14.97
CA ALA A 70 -2.12 -14.82 14.55
C ALA A 70 -2.33 -16.26 14.07
N ARG A 71 -1.32 -17.15 14.11
CA ARG A 71 -1.38 -18.52 13.57
C ARG A 71 -1.91 -18.54 12.12
N GLU A 72 -1.41 -17.62 11.30
CA GLU A 72 -1.77 -17.49 9.87
C GLU A 72 -3.20 -16.96 9.61
N TYR A 73 -3.95 -16.55 10.65
CA TYR A 73 -5.19 -15.78 10.50
C TYR A 73 -4.91 -14.30 10.20
N HIS A 74 -5.94 -13.58 9.73
CA HIS A 74 -5.83 -12.18 9.30
C HIS A 74 -5.23 -11.26 10.36
N THR A 75 -4.33 -10.38 9.92
CA THR A 75 -3.74 -9.35 10.77
C THR A 75 -4.37 -7.98 10.44
N ARG A 76 -4.01 -6.96 11.22
CA ARG A 76 -4.47 -5.58 11.01
C ARG A 76 -3.73 -4.84 9.86
N TYR A 77 -2.87 -5.54 9.12
CA TYR A 77 -1.87 -4.97 8.21
C TYR A 77 -2.20 -5.20 6.75
#